data_AF-A0A8J2QY39-F1
#
_entry.id   AF-A0A8J2QY39-F1
#
_cell.length_a   1.000
_cell.length_b   1.000
_cell.length_c   1.000
_cell.angle_alpha   90.00
_cell.angle_beta   90.00
_cell.angle_gamma   90.00
#
_symmetry.space_group_name_H-M   'P 1'
#
loop_
_entity.id
_entity.type
_entity.pdbx_description
1 polymer ?
#
loop_
_entity_poly.entity_id
_entity_poly.type
_entity_poly.pdbx_seq_one_letter_code
_entity_poly.pdbx_strand_id
1 'polypeptide(L)'
;MKLKGMHHPQKQKLVGVRTIQDLNLIPQVLDKARLKKCSHLSQILERLVYTGERPHLLIGQGNWSVINRRATKKGKKGQPVASLTQLAWVLDGSDNRESPTEKTTMCAHLIAPEENLDRLIKEHFDIDLLGVQPRRPRTESEGKALKTLESTTRRMEDGRFETGLLWRNKDEPTPDNLKSRTVDPRPQQN
;
A
#
# COMPACT_ATOMS: atom_id res chain seq x y z
N MET A 1 -11.14 -8.01 -19.93
CA MET A 1 -10.54 -9.36 -19.96
C MET A 1 -11.50 -10.37 -19.32
N LYS A 2 -11.52 -11.62 -19.82
CA LYS A 2 -12.29 -12.72 -19.21
C LYS A 2 -11.33 -13.85 -18.84
N LEU A 3 -11.51 -14.45 -17.67
CA LEU A 3 -10.72 -15.58 -17.19
C LEU A 3 -11.58 -16.82 -17.06
N LYS A 4 -10.98 -17.99 -17.24
CA LYS A 4 -11.63 -19.28 -16.96
C LYS A 4 -10.83 -19.97 -15.87
N GLY A 5 -11.52 -20.46 -14.85
CA GLY A 5 -10.88 -21.27 -13.81
C GLY A 5 -10.58 -22.68 -14.29
N MET A 6 -9.57 -23.31 -13.70
CA MET A 6 -9.22 -24.71 -13.95
C MET A 6 -10.33 -25.69 -13.56
N HIS A 7 -11.17 -25.32 -12.59
CA HIS A 7 -12.24 -26.16 -12.07
C HIS A 7 -13.63 -25.54 -12.23
N HIS A 8 -13.72 -24.44 -12.96
CA HIS A 8 -14.97 -23.72 -13.18
C HIS A 8 -15.21 -23.49 -14.68
N PRO A 9 -16.27 -24.06 -15.27
CA PRO A 9 -16.50 -23.96 -16.71
C PRO A 9 -16.86 -22.52 -17.13
N GLN A 10 -17.52 -21.77 -16.24
CA GLN A 10 -17.96 -20.41 -16.50
C GLN A 10 -16.80 -19.42 -16.47
N LYS A 11 -16.72 -18.57 -17.51
CA LYS A 11 -15.76 -17.47 -17.58
C LYS A 11 -16.18 -16.33 -16.66
N GLN A 12 -15.23 -15.80 -15.90
CA GLN A 12 -15.39 -14.63 -15.04
C GLN A 12 -14.86 -13.38 -15.74
N LYS A 13 -15.61 -12.27 -15.66
CA LYS A 13 -15.19 -10.99 -16.22
C LYS A 13 -14.45 -10.19 -15.15
N LEU A 14 -13.23 -9.76 -15.45
CA LEU A 14 -12.48 -8.86 -14.58
C LEU A 14 -12.83 -7.40 -14.86
N VAL A 15 -12.80 -6.58 -13.83
CA VAL A 15 -13.05 -5.12 -13.85
C VAL A 15 -11.73 -4.36 -13.64
N GLY A 16 -11.59 -3.20 -14.28
CA GLY A 16 -10.43 -2.31 -14.10
C GLY A 16 -9.11 -2.90 -14.60
N VAL A 17 -9.17 -3.77 -15.60
CA VAL A 17 -7.99 -4.51 -16.10
C VAL A 17 -7.02 -3.56 -16.81
N ARG A 18 -5.75 -3.61 -16.42
CA ARG A 18 -4.64 -2.94 -17.09
C ARG A 18 -3.69 -3.98 -17.67
N THR A 19 -3.04 -3.64 -18.79
CA THR A 19 -2.10 -4.52 -19.48
C THR A 19 -0.75 -3.83 -19.59
N ILE A 20 0.30 -4.61 -19.42
CA ILE A 20 1.69 -4.24 -19.67
C ILE A 20 2.36 -5.39 -20.45
N GLN A 21 3.46 -5.13 -21.12
CA GLN A 21 4.13 -6.13 -21.96
C GLN A 21 4.75 -7.26 -21.15
N ASP A 22 5.47 -6.93 -20.08
CA ASP A 22 6.03 -7.88 -19.13
C ASP A 22 5.86 -7.35 -17.71
N LEU A 23 5.33 -8.19 -16.83
CA LEU A 23 5.17 -7.89 -15.41
C LEU A 23 6.49 -8.06 -14.63
N ASN A 24 7.47 -8.70 -15.25
CA ASN A 24 8.82 -8.90 -14.74
C ASN A 24 8.89 -9.53 -13.34
N LEU A 25 7.94 -10.43 -13.02
CA LEU A 25 7.94 -11.13 -11.73
C LEU A 25 8.93 -12.30 -11.69
N ILE A 26 9.39 -12.62 -10.48
CA ILE A 26 10.29 -13.76 -10.26
C ILE A 26 9.50 -15.06 -10.49
N PRO A 27 10.05 -16.02 -11.25
CA PRO A 27 9.47 -17.35 -11.38
C PRO A 27 9.21 -18.00 -10.02
N GLN A 28 8.06 -18.63 -9.89
CA GLN A 28 7.66 -19.31 -8.66
C GLN A 28 7.91 -20.81 -8.80
N VAL A 29 8.33 -21.46 -7.72
CA VAL A 29 8.55 -22.91 -7.68
C VAL A 29 7.85 -23.51 -6.48
N LEU A 30 7.10 -24.58 -6.71
CA LEU A 30 6.52 -25.39 -5.64
C LEU A 30 6.70 -26.86 -5.97
N ASP A 31 7.64 -27.51 -5.29
CA ASP A 31 7.94 -28.92 -5.48
C ASP A 31 6.99 -29.84 -4.68
N LYS A 32 6.93 -31.12 -5.07
CA LYS A 32 6.16 -32.14 -4.33
C LYS A 32 6.75 -32.43 -2.96
N ALA A 33 8.07 -32.29 -2.80
CA ALA A 33 8.79 -32.66 -1.58
C ALA A 33 8.37 -31.80 -0.38
N ARG A 34 8.15 -30.49 -0.61
CA ARG A 34 7.67 -29.49 0.35
C ARG A 34 6.30 -29.85 0.90
N LEU A 35 5.42 -30.37 0.04
CA LEU A 35 4.05 -30.70 0.41
C LEU A 35 3.87 -32.15 0.86
N LYS A 36 4.88 -33.01 0.76
CA LYS A 36 4.79 -34.45 1.10
C LYS A 36 4.37 -34.70 2.56
N LYS A 37 4.74 -33.79 3.47
CA LYS A 37 4.38 -33.86 4.90
C LYS A 37 2.95 -33.38 5.21
N CYS A 38 2.26 -32.81 4.22
CA CYS A 38 0.92 -32.24 4.34
C CYS A 38 -0.13 -33.25 3.87
N SER A 39 -0.53 -34.18 4.73
CA SER A 39 -1.48 -35.25 4.39
C SER A 39 -2.83 -34.72 3.89
N HIS A 40 -3.28 -33.57 4.42
CA HIS A 40 -4.52 -32.90 4.01
C HIS A 40 -4.49 -32.38 2.56
N LEU A 41 -3.31 -32.24 1.95
CA LEU A 41 -3.13 -31.77 0.57
C LEU A 41 -2.92 -32.90 -0.44
N SER A 42 -2.76 -34.15 0.02
CA SER A 42 -2.46 -35.31 -0.83
C SER A 42 -3.34 -35.43 -2.08
N GLN A 43 -4.65 -35.26 -1.91
CA GLN A 43 -5.65 -35.37 -3.00
C GLN A 43 -5.55 -34.28 -4.07
N ILE A 44 -4.89 -33.16 -3.77
CA ILE A 44 -4.78 -32.01 -4.68
C ILE A 44 -3.32 -31.67 -5.02
N LEU A 45 -2.37 -32.50 -4.60
CA LEU A 45 -0.93 -32.26 -4.71
C LEU A 45 -0.50 -31.95 -6.14
N GLU A 46 -0.95 -32.76 -7.10
CA GLU A 46 -0.63 -32.59 -8.52
C GLU A 46 -1.17 -31.28 -9.12
N ARG A 47 -2.18 -30.67 -8.49
CA ARG A 47 -2.77 -29.40 -8.93
C ARG A 47 -2.08 -28.17 -8.31
N LEU A 48 -1.24 -28.38 -7.31
CA LEU A 48 -0.53 -27.33 -6.59
C LEU A 48 0.92 -27.16 -7.08
N VAL A 49 1.53 -28.23 -7.58
CA VAL A 49 2.95 -28.27 -7.92
C VAL A 49 3.22 -27.68 -9.31
N TYR A 50 4.28 -26.89 -9.41
CA TYR A 50 4.74 -26.27 -10.65
C TYR A 50 6.25 -26.01 -10.62
N THR A 51 6.89 -26.05 -11.79
CA THR A 51 8.35 -25.96 -11.95
C THR A 51 8.74 -24.63 -12.57
N GLY A 52 8.98 -23.61 -11.75
CA GLY A 52 9.58 -22.35 -12.22
C GLY A 52 8.69 -21.53 -13.13
N GLU A 53 7.38 -21.48 -12.83
CA GLU A 53 6.41 -20.75 -13.64
C GLU A 53 6.43 -19.26 -13.31
N ARG A 54 6.53 -18.42 -14.35
CA ARG A 54 6.52 -16.96 -14.18
C ARG A 54 5.07 -16.47 -14.07
N PRO A 55 4.70 -15.69 -13.04
CA PRO A 55 3.34 -15.17 -12.96
C PRO A 55 3.10 -14.08 -14.03
N HIS A 56 2.03 -14.24 -14.80
CA HIS A 56 1.66 -13.33 -15.90
C HIS A 56 0.49 -12.39 -15.57
N LEU A 57 -0.14 -12.59 -14.41
CA LEU A 57 -1.38 -11.91 -14.05
C LEU A 57 -1.39 -11.57 -12.56
N LEU A 58 -1.63 -10.30 -12.24
CA LEU A 58 -1.96 -9.86 -10.88
C LEU A 58 -3.45 -9.59 -10.79
N ILE A 59 -4.09 -10.16 -9.77
CA ILE A 59 -5.50 -9.94 -9.48
C ILE A 59 -5.58 -9.22 -8.13
N GLY A 60 -5.96 -7.95 -8.17
CA GLY A 60 -6.16 -7.14 -6.96
C GLY A 60 -7.52 -7.38 -6.31
N GLN A 61 -7.66 -6.90 -5.07
CA GLN A 61 -8.88 -7.04 -4.24
C GLN A 61 -10.15 -6.45 -4.88
N GLY A 62 -10.03 -5.50 -5.81
CA GLY A 62 -11.17 -5.00 -6.60
C GLY A 62 -11.89 -6.07 -7.44
N ASN A 63 -11.26 -7.24 -7.64
CA ASN A 63 -11.86 -8.41 -8.28
C ASN A 63 -12.16 -9.53 -7.26
N TRP A 64 -12.56 -9.16 -6.03
CA TRP A 64 -12.80 -10.05 -4.89
C TRP A 64 -13.66 -11.28 -5.22
N SER A 65 -14.71 -11.14 -6.02
CA SER A 65 -15.62 -12.24 -6.36
C SER A 65 -14.91 -13.47 -6.94
N VAL A 66 -13.82 -13.24 -7.67
CA VAL A 66 -12.99 -14.28 -8.30
C VAL A 66 -11.98 -14.88 -7.30
N ILE A 67 -11.52 -14.07 -6.34
CA ILE A 67 -10.54 -14.43 -5.29
C ILE A 67 -11.21 -15.16 -4.12
N ASN A 68 -12.52 -14.95 -3.91
CA ASN A 68 -13.25 -15.47 -2.75
C ASN A 68 -13.12 -17.00 -2.60
N ARG A 69 -12.91 -17.45 -1.36
CA ARG A 69 -12.68 -18.84 -0.99
C ARG A 69 -14.01 -19.59 -0.90
N ARG A 70 -14.14 -20.69 -1.63
CA ARG A 70 -15.31 -21.57 -1.65
C ARG A 70 -15.16 -22.79 -0.74
N ALA A 71 -13.94 -23.31 -0.63
CA ALA A 71 -13.61 -24.45 0.22
C ALA A 71 -12.17 -24.32 0.72
N THR A 72 -11.84 -25.01 1.81
CA THR A 72 -10.47 -25.04 2.33
C THR A 72 -10.07 -26.45 2.74
N LYS A 73 -8.79 -26.79 2.54
CA LYS A 73 -8.13 -27.99 3.09
C LYS A 73 -7.06 -27.51 4.06
N LYS A 74 -7.25 -27.82 5.34
CA LYS A 74 -6.40 -27.35 6.45
C LYS A 74 -5.70 -28.53 7.12
N GLY A 75 -4.47 -28.30 7.55
CA GLY A 75 -3.67 -29.25 8.32
C GLY A 75 -3.53 -28.80 9.78
N LYS A 76 -2.43 -29.23 10.40
CA LYS A 76 -2.06 -28.81 11.75
C LYS A 76 -1.64 -27.33 11.76
N LYS A 77 -1.59 -26.71 12.95
CA LYS A 77 -1.04 -25.36 13.14
C LYS A 77 0.38 -25.28 12.53
N GLY A 78 0.63 -24.23 11.73
CA GLY A 78 1.92 -24.03 11.04
C GLY A 78 2.08 -24.79 9.72
N GLN A 79 1.08 -25.58 9.30
CA GLN A 79 1.07 -26.16 7.96
C GLN A 79 0.33 -25.24 6.96
N PRO A 80 0.71 -25.27 5.67
CA PRO A 80 0.02 -24.49 4.65
C PRO A 80 -1.43 -24.96 4.49
N VAL A 81 -2.29 -24.03 4.10
CA VAL A 81 -3.73 -24.23 3.85
C VAL A 81 -3.98 -24.08 2.36
N ALA A 82 -4.75 -24.98 1.77
CA ALA A 82 -5.20 -24.80 0.39
C ALA A 82 -6.63 -24.27 0.36
N SER A 83 -6.85 -23.19 -0.38
CA SER A 83 -8.14 -22.53 -0.56
C SER A 83 -8.61 -22.66 -2.00
N LEU A 84 -9.81 -23.20 -2.22
CA LEU A 84 -10.41 -23.29 -3.54
C LEU A 84 -11.09 -21.97 -3.88
N THR A 85 -10.65 -21.32 -4.96
CA THR A 85 -11.26 -20.09 -5.50
C THR A 85 -12.08 -20.41 -6.75
N GLN A 86 -12.64 -19.37 -7.40
CA GLN A 86 -13.30 -19.56 -8.70
C GLN A 86 -12.31 -19.94 -9.81
N LEU A 87 -11.02 -19.64 -9.64
CA LEU A 87 -9.99 -19.90 -10.63
C LEU A 87 -9.31 -21.24 -10.39
N ALA A 88 -8.80 -21.46 -9.19
CA ALA A 88 -7.94 -22.60 -8.87
C ALA A 88 -7.83 -22.83 -7.36
N TRP A 89 -7.14 -23.90 -6.99
CA TRP A 89 -6.59 -24.03 -5.65
C TRP A 89 -5.45 -23.03 -5.46
N VAL A 90 -5.48 -22.30 -4.36
CA VAL A 90 -4.44 -21.36 -3.92
C VAL A 90 -3.84 -21.93 -2.65
N LEU A 91 -2.52 -21.95 -2.56
CA LEU A 91 -1.81 -22.35 -1.35
C LEU A 91 -1.50 -21.11 -0.50
N ASP A 92 -1.99 -21.09 0.73
CA ASP A 92 -1.81 -20.03 1.71
C ASP A 92 -0.90 -20.52 2.85
N GLY A 93 0.05 -19.69 3.28
CA GLY A 93 0.90 -19.95 4.44
C GLY A 93 2.26 -20.58 4.11
N SER A 94 3.18 -20.47 5.07
CA SER A 94 4.57 -20.93 4.94
C SER A 94 4.69 -22.41 5.30
N ASP A 95 5.63 -23.11 4.65
CA ASP A 95 5.98 -24.50 4.96
C ASP A 95 6.99 -24.60 6.11
N ASN A 96 6.89 -23.72 7.12
CA ASN A 96 7.59 -23.74 8.43
C ASN A 96 9.08 -24.12 8.42
N ARG A 97 9.75 -24.02 7.27
CA ARG A 97 11.21 -24.04 7.19
C ARG A 97 11.67 -22.67 7.67
N GLU A 98 12.77 -22.67 8.42
CA GLU A 98 13.64 -21.52 8.53
C GLU A 98 14.04 -21.14 7.10
N SER A 99 13.29 -20.22 6.49
CA SER A 99 13.75 -19.50 5.31
C SER A 99 15.10 -18.87 5.68
N PRO A 100 16.12 -18.94 4.82
CA PRO A 100 17.40 -18.28 5.08
C PRO A 100 17.14 -16.77 5.14
N THR A 101 16.90 -16.24 6.35
CA THR A 101 16.85 -14.81 6.67
C THR A 101 16.19 -13.95 5.58
N GLU A 102 15.09 -14.41 4.99
CA GLU A 102 14.33 -13.54 4.08
C GLU A 102 13.66 -12.50 4.96
N LYS A 103 14.05 -11.24 4.75
CA LYS A 103 13.54 -10.05 5.45
C LYS A 103 12.03 -10.06 5.33
N THR A 104 11.36 -10.64 6.31
CA THR A 104 9.92 -10.51 6.46
C THR A 104 9.70 -9.04 6.77
N THR A 105 9.16 -8.29 5.82
CA THR A 105 8.66 -6.94 6.09
C THR A 105 7.48 -7.09 7.05
N MET A 106 7.78 -7.07 8.34
CA MET A 106 6.76 -7.05 9.39
C MET A 106 6.10 -5.68 9.34
N CYS A 107 4.97 -5.56 8.65
CA CYS A 107 4.03 -4.47 8.92
C CYS A 107 3.33 -4.76 10.25
N ALA A 108 3.97 -4.42 11.36
CA ALA A 108 3.33 -4.39 12.65
C ALA A 108 2.48 -3.12 12.75
N HIS A 109 1.21 -3.26 13.07
CA HIS A 109 0.41 -2.15 13.57
C HIS A 109 0.79 -1.95 15.04
N LEU A 110 1.77 -1.06 15.28
CA LEU A 110 2.18 -0.69 16.62
C LEU A 110 1.16 0.32 17.17
N ILE A 111 0.28 -0.14 18.07
CA ILE A 111 -0.45 0.76 18.94
C ILE A 111 0.48 1.02 20.13
N ALA A 112 1.38 1.98 19.98
CA ALA A 112 2.15 2.52 21.10
C ALA A 112 1.33 3.64 21.75
N PRO A 113 1.29 3.76 23.09
CA PRO A 113 0.76 4.97 23.73
C PRO A 113 1.49 6.20 23.19
N GLU A 114 0.75 7.25 22.82
CA GLU A 114 1.24 8.42 22.07
C GLU A 114 2.55 9.02 22.64
N GLU A 115 2.75 8.96 23.96
CA GLU A 115 3.95 9.46 24.64
C GLU A 115 5.26 8.85 24.11
N ASN A 116 5.25 7.59 23.68
CA ASN A 116 6.46 6.94 23.16
C ASN A 116 6.74 7.36 21.71
N LEU A 117 5.68 7.67 20.93
CA LEU A 117 5.82 8.10 19.54
C LEU A 117 6.39 9.53 19.46
N ASP A 118 5.90 10.44 20.31
CA ASP A 118 6.41 11.82 20.38
C ASP A 118 7.89 11.87 20.69
N ARG A 119 8.33 11.04 21.65
CA ARG A 119 9.75 10.91 21.99
C ARG A 119 10.57 10.38 20.82
N LEU A 120 10.08 9.33 20.15
CA LEU A 120 10.79 8.70 19.04
C LEU A 120 10.89 9.65 17.82
N ILE A 121 9.84 10.43 17.55
CA ILE A 121 9.82 11.46 16.51
C ILE A 121 10.82 12.57 16.85
N LYS A 122 10.88 13.03 18.11
CA LYS A 122 11.87 14.03 18.55
C LYS A 122 13.30 13.52 18.40
N GLU A 123 13.59 12.31 18.88
CA GLU A 123 14.91 11.69 18.75
C GLU A 123 15.33 11.54 17.28
N HIS A 124 14.38 11.20 16.38
CA HIS A 124 14.64 11.13 14.94
C HIS A 124 14.98 12.51 14.35
N PHE A 125 14.20 13.55 14.67
CA PHE A 125 14.49 14.90 14.21
C PHE A 125 15.81 15.44 14.77
N ASP A 126 16.15 15.14 16.03
CA ASP A 126 17.42 15.55 16.62
C ASP A 126 18.63 14.96 15.87
N ILE A 127 18.51 13.71 15.40
CA ILE A 127 19.53 13.06 14.55
C ILE A 127 19.56 13.70 13.15
N ASP A 128 18.42 13.93 12.53
CA ASP A 128 18.33 14.52 11.20
C ASP A 128 18.83 15.99 11.16
N LEU A 129 18.75 16.68 12.29
CA LEU A 129 19.25 18.05 12.45
C LEU A 129 20.78 18.11 12.66
N LEU A 130 21.48 16.99 12.80
CA LEU A 130 22.94 16.98 12.91
C LEU A 130 23.59 17.57 11.65
N GLY A 131 24.20 18.75 11.82
CA GLY A 131 24.87 19.49 10.74
C GLY A 131 24.03 20.60 10.10
N VAL A 132 22.76 20.76 10.49
CA VAL A 132 21.92 21.89 10.08
C VAL A 132 22.19 23.09 10.98
N GLN A 133 22.93 24.08 10.48
CA GLN A 133 23.17 25.32 11.21
C GLN A 133 22.04 26.32 10.99
N PRO A 134 21.56 27.03 12.03
CA PRO A 134 20.60 28.11 11.90
C PRO A 134 21.11 29.14 10.89
N ARG A 135 20.40 29.28 9.77
CA ARG A 135 20.77 30.21 8.72
C ARG A 135 20.02 31.52 8.90
N ARG A 136 20.76 32.63 8.92
CA ARG A 136 20.16 33.98 8.87
C ARG A 136 19.45 34.20 7.53
N PRO A 137 18.32 34.94 7.51
CA PRO A 137 17.68 35.36 6.26
C PRO A 137 18.72 36.03 5.34
N ARG A 138 18.82 35.55 4.10
CA ARG A 138 19.72 36.12 3.09
C ARG A 138 19.01 37.09 2.15
N THR A 139 17.68 37.11 2.15
CA THR A 139 16.88 38.00 1.31
C THR A 139 15.87 38.78 2.16
N GLU A 140 15.42 39.92 1.63
CA GLU A 140 14.34 40.70 2.24
C GLU A 140 13.03 39.90 2.34
N SER A 141 12.75 39.05 1.35
CA SER A 141 11.58 38.15 1.37
C SER A 141 11.66 37.11 2.48
N GLU A 142 12.82 36.49 2.71
CA GLU A 142 13.05 35.57 3.84
C GLU A 142 12.89 36.31 5.19
N GLY A 143 13.40 37.55 5.29
CA GLY A 143 13.25 38.37 6.50
C GLY A 143 11.79 38.74 6.79
N LYS A 144 11.02 39.11 5.75
CA LYS A 144 9.57 39.38 5.86
C LYS A 144 8.78 38.14 6.25
N ALA A 145 9.11 36.99 5.68
CA ALA A 145 8.52 35.71 6.02
C ALA A 145 8.78 35.37 7.50
N LEU A 146 10.03 35.48 7.96
CA LEU A 146 10.39 35.21 9.35
C LEU A 146 9.66 36.13 10.33
N LYS A 147 9.63 37.44 10.04
CA LYS A 147 8.90 38.42 10.86
C LYS A 147 7.40 38.12 10.93
N THR A 148 6.79 37.70 9.81
CA THR A 148 5.39 37.29 9.78
C THR A 148 5.17 36.04 10.64
N LEU A 149 6.01 35.03 10.49
CA LEU A 149 5.94 33.80 11.28
C LEU A 149 5.99 34.11 12.78
N GLU A 150 6.99 34.86 13.23
CA GLU A 150 7.20 35.18 14.65
C GLU A 150 6.07 36.03 15.24
N SER A 151 5.54 36.98 14.47
CA SER A 151 4.51 37.91 14.97
C SER A 151 3.08 37.37 14.92
N THR A 152 2.82 36.35 14.11
CA THR A 152 1.46 35.84 13.87
C THR A 152 1.25 34.40 14.32
N THR A 153 2.32 33.64 14.61
CA THR A 153 2.19 32.28 15.10
C THR A 153 1.67 32.27 16.54
N ARG A 154 0.52 31.63 16.76
CA ARG A 154 -0.02 31.38 18.10
C ARG A 154 -0.55 29.97 18.22
N ARG A 155 -0.53 29.44 19.44
CA ARG A 155 -1.17 28.18 19.78
C ARG A 155 -2.63 28.44 20.17
N MET A 156 -3.54 27.70 19.55
CA MET A 156 -4.97 27.72 19.83
C MET A 156 -5.30 26.86 21.06
N GLU A 157 -6.50 27.05 21.62
CA GLU A 157 -6.97 26.32 22.81
C GLU A 157 -7.07 24.81 22.60
N ASP A 158 -7.33 24.37 21.36
CA ASP A 158 -7.39 22.95 20.98
C ASP A 158 -6.03 22.33 20.65
N GLY A 159 -4.93 23.06 20.90
CA GLY A 159 -3.57 22.61 20.69
C GLY A 159 -3.03 22.81 19.26
N ARG A 160 -3.86 23.23 18.29
CA ARG A 160 -3.39 23.57 16.94
C ARG A 160 -2.60 24.88 16.93
N PHE A 161 -1.80 25.09 15.88
CA PHE A 161 -1.12 26.36 15.64
C PHE A 161 -1.76 27.09 14.47
N GLU A 162 -1.90 28.40 14.62
CA GLU A 162 -2.30 29.33 13.55
C GLU A 162 -1.13 30.25 13.27
N THR A 163 -0.81 30.49 12.00
CA THR A 163 0.22 31.44 11.54
C THR A 163 -0.28 32.20 10.31
N GLY A 164 0.21 33.42 10.13
CA GLY A 164 -0.01 34.22 8.94
C GLY A 164 0.68 33.63 7.70
N LEU A 165 0.20 34.03 6.52
CA LEU A 165 0.75 33.62 5.24
C LEU A 165 2.12 34.28 5.01
N LEU A 166 3.20 33.49 5.11
CA LEU A 166 4.59 33.99 5.06
C LEU A 166 4.98 34.64 3.73
N TRP A 167 4.29 34.27 2.65
CA TRP A 167 4.51 34.75 1.30
C TRP A 167 3.57 35.89 0.90
N ARG A 168 2.58 36.24 1.74
CA ARG A 168 1.55 37.22 1.36
C ARG A 168 2.09 38.65 1.49
N ASN A 169 2.10 39.38 0.37
CA ASN A 169 2.29 40.81 0.36
C ASN A 169 0.99 41.52 0.77
N LYS A 170 1.07 42.52 1.65
CA LYS A 170 -0.11 43.29 2.07
C LYS A 170 -0.67 44.15 0.93
N ASP A 171 0.20 44.54 0.01
CA ASP A 171 -0.11 45.46 -1.09
C ASP A 171 -0.63 44.72 -2.35
N GLU A 172 -0.66 43.39 -2.34
CA GLU A 172 -1.08 42.58 -3.47
C GLU A 172 -2.37 41.82 -3.14
N PRO A 173 -3.51 42.16 -3.78
CA PRO A 173 -4.76 41.46 -3.54
C PRO A 173 -4.69 40.02 -4.07
N THR A 174 -5.08 39.06 -3.24
CA THR A 174 -5.18 37.66 -3.67
C THR A 174 -6.34 37.50 -4.65
N PRO A 175 -6.13 36.85 -5.82
CA PRO A 175 -7.19 36.67 -6.80
C PRO A 175 -8.32 35.77 -6.27
N ASP A 176 -9.56 36.13 -6.61
CA ASP A 176 -10.77 35.38 -6.25
C ASP A 176 -10.89 34.10 -7.08
N ASN A 177 -10.72 32.96 -6.41
CA ASN A 177 -10.78 31.61 -6.99
C ASN A 177 -12.20 31.15 -7.36
N LEU A 178 -13.26 31.87 -6.96
CA LEU A 178 -14.62 31.53 -7.35
C LEU A 178 -14.93 31.99 -8.78
N LYS A 179 -14.35 33.12 -9.20
CA LYS A 179 -14.56 33.70 -10.54
C LYS A 179 -13.89 32.91 -11.66
N SER A 180 -12.84 32.14 -11.35
CA SER A 180 -12.19 31.23 -12.31
C SER A 180 -12.95 29.90 -12.50
N ARG A 181 -14.03 29.66 -11.74
CA ARG A 181 -14.85 28.44 -11.77
C ARG A 181 -16.11 28.58 -12.63
N THR A 182 -16.08 29.33 -13.72
CA THR A 182 -17.15 29.27 -14.74
C THR A 182 -16.96 28.00 -15.57
N VAL A 183 -17.85 27.04 -15.28
CA VAL A 183 -17.92 25.69 -15.84
C VAL A 183 -18.44 25.76 -17.28
N ASP A 184 -17.69 25.22 -18.24
CA ASP A 184 -18.24 24.85 -19.56
C ASP A 184 -19.33 23.77 -19.35
N PRO A 185 -20.59 24.01 -19.76
CA PRO A 185 -21.63 23.00 -19.69
C PRO A 185 -21.35 21.92 -20.74
N ARG A 186 -20.98 20.72 -20.29
CA ARG A 186 -20.86 19.55 -21.18
C ARG A 186 -22.20 19.28 -21.86
N PRO A 187 -22.25 19.12 -23.20
CA PRO A 187 -23.49 18.80 -23.90
C PRO A 187 -23.98 17.40 -23.51
N GLN A 188 -25.26 17.31 -23.17
CA GLN A 188 -25.95 16.03 -23.00
C GLN A 188 -26.13 15.39 -24.38
N GLN A 189 -25.60 14.17 -24.55
CA GLN A 189 -25.92 13.33 -25.70
C GLN A 189 -27.18 12.51 -25.38
N ASN A 190 -28.17 12.61 -26.28
CA ASN A 190 -29.36 11.75 -26.35
C ASN A 190 -28.99 10.29 -26.63
#